data_AF-A0A1I0B4C1-F1
#
_entry.id   AF-A0A1I0B4C1-F1
#
_cell.length_a   1.000
_cell.length_b   1.000
_cell.length_c   1.000
_cell.angle_alpha   90.00
_cell.angle_beta   90.00
_cell.angle_gamma   90.00
#
_symmetry.space_group_name_H-M   'P 1'
#
loop_
_entity.id
_entity.type
_entity.pdbx_description
1 polymer ?
#
loop_
_entity_poly.entity_id
_entity_poly.type
_entity_poly.pdbx_seq_one_letter_code
_entity_poly.pdbx_strand_id
1 'polypeptide(L)'
;MSHQWLRAEYLKNSILGYNSIEDYTYQIIWFAFDIHGEHIRSQEDYNRILKLCNYRNLNKMLEKNKEAKELKDIIDTYRFSNEIIYLRDTLANNLKHRGNLRFYGLERPKAGYGEKNELGELVFDSKWIQPVTVDIDETITKLANIHKKALKFVNDVINYIDFFNQFDQEALEDGDLKPTFTKFHKKLNFYK
;
A
#
# COMPACT_ATOMS: atom_id res chain seq x y z
N MET A 1 -12.79 29.51 6.86
CA MET A 1 -11.41 29.01 6.61
C MET A 1 -11.06 27.77 7.46
N SER A 2 -11.39 27.71 8.76
CA SER A 2 -11.03 26.56 9.62
C SER A 2 -11.60 25.21 9.15
N HIS A 3 -12.86 25.16 8.70
CA HIS A 3 -13.51 23.89 8.32
C HIS A 3 -12.93 23.27 7.04
N GLN A 4 -12.62 24.06 6.02
CA GLN A 4 -12.04 23.53 4.77
C GLN A 4 -10.60 23.05 4.96
N TRP A 5 -9.81 23.77 5.77
CA TRP A 5 -8.46 23.34 6.11
C TRP A 5 -8.48 22.00 6.86
N LEU A 6 -9.38 21.86 7.85
CA LEU A 6 -9.53 20.61 8.59
C LEU A 6 -9.95 19.44 7.67
N ARG A 7 -10.87 19.67 6.72
CA ARG A 7 -11.23 18.67 5.69
C ARG A 7 -10.02 18.24 4.87
N ALA A 8 -9.16 19.19 4.49
CA ALA A 8 -7.94 18.90 3.74
C ALA A 8 -6.97 18.03 4.55
N GLU A 9 -6.77 18.29 5.85
CA GLU A 9 -5.91 17.46 6.69
C GLU A 9 -6.45 16.03 6.87
N TYR A 10 -7.76 15.88 7.11
CA TYR A 10 -8.39 14.54 7.14
C TYR A 10 -8.25 13.81 5.81
N LEU A 11 -8.34 14.54 4.70
CA LEU A 11 -8.16 13.99 3.36
C LEU A 11 -6.72 13.50 3.15
N LYS A 12 -5.70 14.27 3.57
CA LYS A 12 -4.29 13.83 3.51
C LYS A 12 -4.06 12.55 4.32
N ASN A 13 -4.58 12.50 5.55
CA ASN A 13 -4.49 11.30 6.38
C ASN A 13 -5.17 10.09 5.72
N SER A 14 -6.32 10.31 5.09
CA SER A 14 -7.02 9.26 4.34
C SER A 14 -6.19 8.76 3.16
N ILE A 15 -5.55 9.65 2.39
CA ILE A 15 -4.65 9.31 1.29
C ILE A 15 -3.51 8.41 1.79
N LEU A 16 -2.86 8.79 2.89
CA LEU A 16 -1.78 8.00 3.48
C LEU A 16 -2.28 6.63 3.96
N GLY A 17 -3.43 6.59 4.64
CA GLY A 17 -4.05 5.35 5.10
C GLY A 17 -4.35 4.40 3.95
N TYR A 18 -5.01 4.87 2.90
CA TYR A 18 -5.29 4.05 1.70
C TYR A 18 -4.02 3.62 0.98
N ASN A 19 -3.00 4.47 0.91
CA ASN A 19 -1.71 4.08 0.31
C ASN A 19 -1.04 2.94 1.08
N SER A 20 -1.20 2.87 2.40
CA SER A 20 -0.58 1.83 3.24
C SER A 20 -1.27 0.47 3.15
N ILE A 21 -2.52 0.40 2.69
CA ILE A 21 -3.27 -0.87 2.58
C ILE A 21 -2.53 -1.89 1.70
N GLU A 22 -1.93 -1.43 0.60
CA GLU A 22 -1.18 -2.28 -0.30
C GLU A 22 -0.01 -2.95 0.42
N ASP A 23 0.80 -2.15 1.13
CA ASP A 23 1.96 -2.64 1.88
C ASP A 23 1.56 -3.62 2.99
N TYR A 24 0.50 -3.33 3.74
CA TYR A 24 -0.02 -4.25 4.75
C TYR A 24 -0.53 -5.56 4.15
N THR A 25 -1.20 -5.50 3.00
CA THR A 25 -1.68 -6.71 2.32
C THR A 25 -0.51 -7.56 1.82
N TYR A 26 0.57 -6.94 1.33
CA TYR A 26 1.79 -7.66 0.99
C TYR A 26 2.43 -8.33 2.18
N GLN A 27 2.45 -7.68 3.35
CA GLN A 27 2.96 -8.31 4.58
C GLN A 27 2.14 -9.53 4.97
N ILE A 28 0.79 -9.43 4.91
CA ILE A 28 -0.10 -10.56 5.18
C ILE A 28 0.26 -11.74 4.26
N ILE A 29 0.36 -11.51 2.95
CA ILE A 29 0.72 -12.55 1.98
C ILE A 29 2.13 -13.12 2.27
N TRP A 30 3.08 -12.23 2.57
CA TRP A 30 4.47 -12.58 2.79
C TRP A 30 4.66 -13.55 3.95
N PHE A 31 3.96 -13.31 5.05
CA PHE A 31 3.98 -14.18 6.22
C PHE A 31 3.02 -15.36 6.11
N ALA A 32 1.87 -15.21 5.43
CA ALA A 32 0.93 -16.31 5.23
C ALA A 32 1.52 -17.47 4.44
N PHE A 33 2.50 -17.24 3.56
CA PHE A 33 3.11 -18.33 2.80
C PHE A 33 4.60 -18.53 3.13
N ASP A 34 5.06 -18.00 4.26
CA ASP A 34 6.47 -18.05 4.67
C ASP A 34 7.44 -17.67 3.52
N ILE A 35 7.10 -16.64 2.72
CA ILE A 35 7.84 -16.24 1.50
C ILE A 35 9.27 -15.79 1.82
N HIS A 36 9.55 -15.49 3.08
CA HIS A 36 10.89 -15.18 3.56
C HIS A 36 11.81 -16.40 3.67
N GLY A 37 11.28 -17.61 3.93
CA GLY A 37 12.07 -18.85 4.00
C GLY A 37 13.02 -18.95 5.17
N GLU A 38 12.93 -18.00 6.10
CA GLU A 38 13.78 -17.89 7.29
C GLU A 38 12.94 -18.02 8.56
N HIS A 39 13.45 -18.70 9.58
CA HIS A 39 12.75 -18.74 10.87
C HIS A 39 12.90 -17.43 11.62
N ILE A 40 11.79 -16.86 12.07
CA ILE A 40 11.76 -15.63 12.88
C ILE A 40 12.00 -16.01 14.34
N ARG A 41 13.15 -15.62 14.92
CA ARG A 41 13.51 -15.94 16.30
C ARG A 41 13.64 -14.72 17.22
N SER A 42 13.75 -13.54 16.64
CA SER A 42 13.82 -12.28 17.38
C SER A 42 13.12 -11.14 16.66
N GLN A 43 13.01 -9.99 17.34
CA GLN A 43 12.48 -8.77 16.75
C GLN A 43 13.37 -8.25 15.61
N GLU A 44 14.70 -8.44 15.72
CA GLU A 44 15.66 -8.08 14.67
C GLU A 44 15.45 -8.92 13.41
N ASP A 45 15.21 -10.23 13.56
CA ASP A 45 14.86 -11.10 12.44
C ASP A 45 13.58 -10.64 11.75
N TYR A 46 12.53 -10.38 12.55
CA TYR A 46 11.27 -9.88 12.04
C TYR A 46 11.45 -8.59 11.24
N ASN A 47 12.14 -7.59 11.81
CA ASN A 47 12.38 -6.31 11.15
C ASN A 47 13.22 -6.44 9.88
N ARG A 48 14.22 -7.33 9.88
CA ARG A 48 15.05 -7.61 8.70
C ARG A 48 14.22 -8.25 7.59
N ILE A 49 13.40 -9.24 7.93
CA ILE A 49 12.49 -9.91 6.98
C ILE A 49 11.45 -8.95 6.44
N LEU A 50 10.88 -8.09 7.29
CA LEU A 50 9.89 -7.09 6.91
C LEU A 50 10.44 -6.11 5.86
N LYS A 51 11.72 -5.71 5.96
CA LYS A 51 12.37 -4.86 4.95
C LYS A 51 12.46 -5.52 3.57
N LEU A 52 12.42 -6.86 3.50
CA LEU A 52 12.41 -7.59 2.23
C LEU A 52 11.01 -7.63 1.60
N CYS A 53 9.95 -7.40 2.38
CA CYS A 53 8.57 -7.40 1.92
C CYS A 53 8.27 -6.14 1.10
N ASN A 54 8.39 -6.23 -0.21
CA ASN A 54 7.96 -5.21 -1.16
C ASN A 54 7.41 -5.88 -2.44
N TYR A 55 6.64 -5.14 -3.23
CA TYR A 55 6.03 -5.65 -4.46
C TYR A 55 7.03 -6.35 -5.38
N ARG A 56 8.23 -5.78 -5.58
CA ARG A 56 9.23 -6.36 -6.50
C ARG A 56 9.66 -7.75 -6.04
N ASN A 57 9.96 -7.90 -4.76
CA ASN A 57 10.37 -9.19 -4.19
C ASN A 57 9.21 -10.18 -4.16
N LEU A 58 8.00 -9.72 -3.80
CA LEU A 58 6.80 -10.55 -3.81
C LEU A 58 6.49 -11.05 -5.21
N ASN A 59 6.44 -10.15 -6.20
CA ASN A 59 6.20 -10.51 -7.60
C ASN A 59 7.21 -11.54 -8.11
N LYS A 60 8.50 -11.36 -7.81
CA LYS A 60 9.56 -12.32 -8.19
C LYS A 60 9.31 -13.71 -7.60
N MET A 61 8.78 -13.81 -6.38
CA MET A 61 8.48 -15.09 -5.74
C MET A 61 7.22 -15.72 -6.35
N LEU A 62 6.17 -14.92 -6.57
CA LEU A 62 4.93 -15.37 -7.19
C LEU A 62 5.14 -15.86 -8.63
N GLU A 63 5.96 -15.18 -9.43
CA GLU A 63 6.27 -15.57 -10.83
C GLU A 63 6.93 -16.94 -10.95
N LYS A 64 7.70 -17.35 -9.94
CA LYS A 64 8.36 -18.66 -9.92
C LYS A 64 7.39 -19.80 -9.62
N ASN A 65 6.23 -19.50 -9.05
CA ASN A 65 5.27 -20.50 -8.60
C ASN A 65 3.99 -20.45 -9.46
N LYS A 66 3.79 -21.48 -10.30
CA LYS A 66 2.60 -21.57 -11.16
C LYS A 66 1.29 -21.58 -10.39
N GLU A 67 1.28 -22.13 -9.17
CA GLU A 67 0.10 -22.18 -8.30
C GLU A 67 -0.25 -20.79 -7.73
N ALA A 68 0.71 -19.86 -7.73
CA ALA A 68 0.54 -18.50 -7.24
C ALA A 68 -0.01 -17.54 -8.32
N LYS A 69 -0.33 -18.04 -9.52
CA LYS A 69 -0.82 -17.20 -10.64
C LYS A 69 -2.08 -16.41 -10.27
N GLU A 70 -3.06 -17.06 -9.64
CA GLU A 70 -4.31 -16.42 -9.23
C GLU A 70 -4.06 -15.28 -8.22
N LEU A 71 -3.19 -15.50 -7.24
CA LEU A 71 -2.81 -14.46 -6.27
C LEU A 71 -2.09 -13.28 -6.94
N LYS A 72 -1.19 -13.57 -7.88
CA LYS A 72 -0.51 -12.55 -8.67
C LYS A 72 -1.52 -11.73 -9.48
N ASP A 73 -2.48 -12.37 -10.12
CA ASP A 73 -3.52 -11.70 -10.90
C ASP A 73 -4.41 -10.80 -10.01
N ILE A 74 -4.73 -11.24 -8.78
CA ILE A 74 -5.43 -10.41 -7.77
C ILE A 74 -4.63 -9.14 -7.44
N ILE A 75 -3.33 -9.29 -7.15
CA ILE A 75 -2.43 -8.17 -6.81
C ILE A 75 -2.32 -7.20 -7.98
N ASP A 76 -2.01 -7.70 -9.18
CA ASP A 76 -1.76 -6.87 -10.34
C ASP A 76 -3.03 -6.12 -10.78
N THR A 77 -4.20 -6.76 -10.69
CA THR A 77 -5.50 -6.12 -10.98
C THR A 77 -5.75 -4.91 -10.08
N TYR A 78 -5.37 -4.99 -8.80
CA TYR A 78 -5.48 -3.87 -7.88
C TYR A 78 -4.41 -2.81 -8.15
N ARG A 79 -3.13 -3.21 -8.10
CA ARG A 79 -1.95 -2.33 -8.16
C ARG A 79 -1.90 -1.48 -9.43
N PHE A 80 -2.27 -2.07 -10.57
CA PHE A 80 -2.20 -1.43 -11.88
C PHE A 80 -3.53 -0.79 -12.31
N SER A 81 -4.54 -0.77 -11.43
CA SER A 81 -5.73 0.02 -11.70
C SER A 81 -5.43 1.52 -11.69
N ASN A 82 -6.06 2.26 -12.60
CA ASN A 82 -5.79 3.69 -12.80
C ASN A 82 -5.95 4.52 -11.51
N GLU A 83 -6.92 4.18 -10.68
CA GLU A 83 -7.21 4.89 -9.43
C GLU A 83 -6.14 4.63 -8.37
N ILE A 84 -5.57 3.42 -8.32
CA ILE A 84 -4.49 3.07 -7.39
C ILE A 84 -3.16 3.66 -7.86
N ILE A 85 -2.91 3.68 -9.18
CA ILE A 85 -1.79 4.41 -9.77
C ILE A 85 -1.91 5.90 -9.40
N TYR A 86 -3.09 6.51 -9.57
CA TYR A 86 -3.32 7.91 -9.18
C TYR A 86 -3.08 8.16 -7.68
N LEU A 87 -3.62 7.29 -6.81
CA LEU A 87 -3.38 7.37 -5.36
C LEU A 87 -1.89 7.37 -5.03
N ARG A 88 -1.14 6.40 -5.55
CA ARG A 88 0.27 6.20 -5.22
C ARG A 88 1.13 7.30 -5.84
N ASP A 89 1.04 7.44 -7.15
CA ASP A 89 2.00 8.21 -7.94
C ASP A 89 1.70 9.69 -7.95
N THR A 90 0.42 10.07 -7.82
CA THR A 90 0.01 11.48 -7.75
C THR A 90 -0.18 11.93 -6.30
N LEU A 91 -1.06 11.29 -5.52
CA LEU A 91 -1.43 11.83 -4.22
C LEU A 91 -0.37 11.56 -3.14
N ALA A 92 -0.08 10.28 -2.87
CA ALA A 92 0.80 9.86 -1.78
C ALA A 92 2.26 10.27 -2.02
N ASN A 93 2.78 10.11 -3.24
CA ASN A 93 4.13 10.56 -3.58
C ASN A 93 4.31 12.07 -3.42
N ASN A 94 3.31 12.89 -3.78
CA ASN A 94 3.40 14.34 -3.54
C ASN A 94 3.41 14.64 -2.03
N LEU A 95 2.60 13.96 -1.22
CA LEU A 95 2.65 14.12 0.24
C LEU A 95 4.00 13.72 0.84
N LYS A 96 4.57 12.59 0.41
CA LYS A 96 5.84 12.04 0.95
C LYS A 96 7.06 12.83 0.50
N HIS A 97 7.16 13.16 -0.79
CA HIS A 97 8.39 13.70 -1.38
C HIS A 97 8.36 15.21 -1.59
N ARG A 98 7.17 15.80 -1.72
CA ARG A 98 7.00 17.26 -1.89
C ARG A 98 6.41 17.93 -0.65
N GLY A 99 6.22 17.16 0.41
CA GLY A 99 5.82 17.62 1.74
C GLY A 99 4.38 18.12 1.85
N ASN A 100 3.59 18.16 0.77
CA ASN A 100 2.19 18.55 0.82
C ASN A 100 1.40 18.24 -0.47
N LEU A 101 0.09 18.50 -0.43
CA LEU A 101 -0.79 18.74 -1.58
C LEU A 101 -1.31 20.18 -1.49
N ARG A 102 -1.49 20.85 -2.64
CA ARG A 102 -2.23 22.11 -2.67
C ARG A 102 -3.70 21.83 -2.90
N PHE A 103 -4.58 22.63 -2.31
CA PHE A 103 -6.03 22.51 -2.52
C PHE A 103 -6.59 23.78 -3.15
N TYR A 104 -7.44 23.61 -4.16
CA TYR A 104 -8.14 24.73 -4.77
C TYR A 104 -8.91 25.52 -3.70
N GLY A 105 -8.76 26.85 -3.73
CA GLY A 105 -9.42 27.76 -2.79
C GLY A 105 -8.77 27.90 -1.41
N LEU A 106 -7.79 27.04 -1.05
CA LEU A 106 -7.07 27.16 0.23
C LEU A 106 -5.69 27.79 0.09
N GLU A 107 -5.01 27.53 -1.03
CA GLU A 107 -3.65 28.01 -1.26
C GLU A 107 -3.59 28.91 -2.49
N ARG A 108 -2.86 30.03 -2.39
CA ARG A 108 -2.58 30.88 -3.56
C ARG A 108 -1.38 30.31 -4.33
N PRO A 109 -1.43 30.28 -5.67
CA PRO A 109 -0.25 29.92 -6.47
C PRO A 109 0.91 30.85 -6.10
N LYS A 110 2.04 30.29 -5.69
CA LYS A 110 3.27 31.08 -5.51
C LYS A 110 3.92 31.31 -6.88
N ALA A 111 4.47 32.50 -7.09
CA ALA A 111 5.31 32.77 -8.26
C ALA A 111 6.44 31.73 -8.33
N GLY A 112 6.67 31.17 -9.51
CA GLY A 112 7.75 30.22 -9.73
C GLY A 112 9.12 30.92 -9.71
N TYR A 113 10.16 30.14 -9.45
CA TYR A 113 11.55 30.53 -9.54
C TYR A 113 12.29 29.53 -10.45
N GLY A 114 13.25 30.01 -11.24
CA GLY A 114 14.08 29.15 -12.06
C GLY A 114 15.48 29.72 -12.21
N GLU A 115 16.48 28.85 -12.21
CA GLU A 115 17.89 29.21 -12.35
C GLU A 115 18.42 28.69 -13.68
N LYS A 116 19.27 29.50 -14.30
CA LYS A 116 20.00 29.14 -15.51
C LYS A 116 21.49 29.18 -15.22
N ASN A 117 22.26 28.28 -15.85
CA ASN A 117 23.71 28.36 -15.83
C ASN A 117 24.22 29.50 -16.73
N GLU A 118 25.54 29.70 -16.76
CA GLU A 118 26.21 30.71 -17.59
C GLU A 118 25.98 30.51 -19.10
N LEU A 119 25.64 29.28 -19.54
CA LEU A 119 25.29 28.93 -20.91
C LEU A 119 23.80 29.19 -21.23
N GLY A 120 23.01 29.64 -20.26
CA GLY A 120 21.58 29.89 -20.40
C GLY A 120 20.69 28.65 -20.29
N GLU A 121 21.24 27.50 -19.94
CA GLU A 121 20.52 26.24 -19.74
C GLU A 121 19.84 26.22 -18.37
N LEU A 122 18.61 25.71 -18.32
CA LEU A 122 17.83 25.61 -17.09
C LEU A 122 18.45 24.56 -16.15
N VAL A 123 19.01 25.00 -15.03
CA VAL A 123 19.58 24.11 -13.99
C VAL A 123 18.62 23.84 -12.86
N PHE A 124 17.65 24.74 -12.64
CA PHE A 124 16.59 24.55 -11.66
C PHE A 124 15.29 25.18 -12.12
N ASP A 125 14.16 24.50 -11.88
CA ASP A 125 12.83 25.10 -11.94
C ASP A 125 12.03 24.67 -10.71
N SER A 126 11.55 25.64 -9.96
CA SER A 126 10.68 25.45 -8.80
C SER A 126 9.47 24.54 -9.11
N LYS A 127 8.98 24.50 -10.36
CA LYS A 127 7.89 23.60 -10.78
C LYS A 127 8.21 22.12 -10.53
N TRP A 128 9.50 21.73 -10.55
CA TRP A 128 9.91 20.35 -10.30
C TRP A 128 9.61 19.89 -8.87
N ILE A 129 9.65 20.83 -7.92
CA ILE A 129 9.39 20.58 -6.49
C ILE A 129 8.01 21.06 -6.03
N GLN A 130 7.23 21.72 -6.91
CA GLN A 130 5.92 22.22 -6.53
C GLN A 130 4.93 21.07 -6.28
N PRO A 131 4.16 21.12 -5.17
CA PRO A 131 3.11 20.15 -4.93
C PRO A 131 2.00 20.28 -5.98
N VAL A 132 1.37 19.15 -6.30
CA VAL A 132 0.19 19.14 -7.17
C VAL A 132 -1.01 19.81 -6.48
N THR A 133 -1.81 20.52 -7.26
CA THR A 133 -3.08 21.11 -6.80
C THR A 133 -4.23 20.16 -7.12
N VAL A 134 -5.07 19.89 -6.13
CA VAL A 134 -6.24 19.01 -6.26
C VAL A 134 -7.50 19.66 -5.70
N ASP A 135 -8.65 19.22 -6.20
CA ASP A 135 -9.94 19.58 -5.62
C ASP A 135 -10.31 18.63 -4.48
N ILE A 136 -10.78 19.17 -3.35
CA ILE A 136 -11.10 18.37 -2.16
C ILE A 136 -12.24 17.38 -2.46
N ASP A 137 -13.33 17.84 -3.05
CA ASP A 137 -14.55 17.06 -3.25
C ASP A 137 -14.35 16.00 -4.35
N GLU A 138 -13.64 16.37 -5.42
CA GLU A 138 -13.24 15.40 -6.44
C GLU A 138 -12.32 14.32 -5.86
N THR A 139 -11.35 14.71 -5.04
CA THR A 139 -10.40 13.76 -4.43
C THR A 139 -11.11 12.83 -3.44
N ILE A 140 -12.06 13.34 -2.64
CA ILE A 140 -12.90 12.51 -1.76
C ILE A 140 -13.67 11.47 -2.59
N THR A 141 -14.25 11.88 -3.71
CA THR A 141 -14.98 10.97 -4.60
C THR A 141 -14.07 9.86 -5.16
N LYS A 142 -12.85 10.21 -5.58
CA LYS A 142 -11.86 9.21 -6.02
C LYS A 142 -11.47 8.27 -4.88
N LEU A 143 -11.26 8.78 -3.66
CA LEU A 143 -10.96 7.95 -2.49
C LEU A 143 -12.11 7.00 -2.13
N ALA A 144 -13.36 7.41 -2.27
CA ALA A 144 -14.50 6.53 -2.05
C ALA A 144 -14.52 5.34 -3.03
N ASN A 145 -14.09 5.55 -4.27
CA ASN A 145 -13.92 4.47 -5.25
C ASN A 145 -12.72 3.58 -4.93
N ILE A 146 -11.59 4.18 -4.52
CA ILE A 146 -10.41 3.47 -4.03
C ILE A 146 -10.77 2.57 -2.85
N HIS A 147 -11.57 3.06 -1.90
CA HIS A 147 -12.03 2.29 -0.75
C HIS A 147 -12.72 0.98 -1.17
N LYS A 148 -13.66 1.06 -2.12
CA LYS A 148 -14.35 -0.12 -2.64
C LYS A 148 -13.38 -1.11 -3.28
N LYS A 149 -12.40 -0.62 -4.05
CA LYS A 149 -11.36 -1.46 -4.67
C LYS A 149 -10.44 -2.09 -3.63
N ALA A 150 -10.07 -1.34 -2.60
CA ALA A 150 -9.24 -1.82 -1.49
C ALA A 150 -9.97 -2.92 -0.70
N LEU A 151 -11.25 -2.73 -0.38
CA LEU A 151 -12.06 -3.76 0.26
C LEU A 151 -12.13 -5.03 -0.57
N LYS A 152 -12.41 -4.89 -1.88
CA LYS A 152 -12.42 -6.05 -2.79
C LYS A 152 -11.07 -6.75 -2.82
N PHE A 153 -9.98 -6.00 -2.98
CA PHE A 153 -8.62 -6.54 -3.01
C PHE A 153 -8.25 -7.30 -1.73
N VAL A 154 -8.48 -6.70 -0.57
CA VAL A 154 -8.20 -7.34 0.73
C VAL A 154 -9.06 -8.59 0.92
N ASN A 155 -10.34 -8.54 0.58
CA ASN A 155 -11.22 -9.71 0.66
C ASN A 155 -10.79 -10.83 -0.30
N ASP A 156 -10.44 -10.49 -1.54
CA ASP A 156 -9.96 -11.46 -2.54
C ASP A 156 -8.67 -12.15 -2.04
N VAL A 157 -7.76 -11.40 -1.41
CA VAL A 157 -6.54 -11.95 -0.79
C VAL A 157 -6.85 -12.83 0.43
N ILE A 158 -7.68 -12.36 1.36
CA ILE A 158 -8.09 -13.11 2.56
C ILE A 158 -8.74 -14.44 2.18
N ASN A 159 -9.63 -14.41 1.19
CA ASN A 159 -10.29 -15.60 0.67
C ASN A 159 -9.32 -16.53 -0.04
N TYR A 160 -8.37 -15.99 -0.81
CA TYR A 160 -7.34 -16.80 -1.47
C TYR A 160 -6.44 -17.54 -0.47
N ILE A 161 -6.03 -16.83 0.58
CA ILE A 161 -5.21 -17.35 1.68
C ILE A 161 -6.00 -18.36 2.52
N ASP A 162 -7.33 -18.27 2.49
CA ASP A 162 -8.24 -19.00 3.40
C ASP A 162 -8.01 -18.61 4.86
N PHE A 163 -7.79 -17.32 5.11
CA PHE A 163 -7.28 -16.79 6.38
C PHE A 163 -8.14 -17.16 7.60
N PHE A 164 -9.47 -17.17 7.46
CA PHE A 164 -10.36 -17.45 8.59
C PHE A 164 -10.41 -18.94 8.96
N ASN A 165 -10.21 -19.84 8.00
CA ASN A 165 -10.17 -21.28 8.26
C ASN A 165 -8.79 -21.75 8.77
N GLN A 166 -7.81 -20.85 8.90
CA GLN A 166 -6.50 -21.16 9.52
C GLN A 166 -6.53 -21.16 11.03
N PHE A 167 -7.58 -20.59 11.63
CA PHE A 167 -7.81 -20.59 13.05
C PHE A 167 -8.81 -21.71 13.37
N ASP A 168 -8.36 -22.96 13.37
CA ASP A 168 -9.18 -23.99 14.01
C ASP A 168 -9.27 -23.66 15.49
N GLN A 169 -10.50 -23.55 15.99
CA GLN A 169 -10.75 -23.61 17.42
C GLN A 169 -10.66 -25.08 17.82
N GLU A 170 -9.47 -25.55 18.21
CA GLU A 170 -9.41 -26.72 19.08
C GLU A 170 -10.02 -26.32 20.42
N ALA A 171 -11.30 -26.64 20.61
CA ALA A 171 -11.92 -26.62 21.93
C ALA A 171 -11.23 -27.70 22.79
N LEU A 172 -10.21 -27.29 23.54
CA LEU A 172 -9.67 -28.11 24.62
C LEU A 172 -10.69 -28.07 25.79
N GLU A 173 -10.87 -29.21 26.45
CA GLU A 173 -11.88 -29.47 27.50
C GLU A 173 -11.79 -28.56 28.75
N ASP A 174 -10.90 -27.58 28.80
CA ASP A 174 -10.73 -26.66 29.92
C ASP A 174 -10.53 -25.22 29.40
N GLY A 175 -11.60 -24.56 28.96
CA GLY A 175 -11.85 -23.09 29.02
C GLY A 175 -10.84 -22.05 28.46
N ASP A 176 -9.61 -22.41 28.12
CA ASP A 176 -8.55 -21.51 27.68
C ASP A 176 -8.29 -21.68 26.18
N LEU A 177 -8.66 -20.65 25.41
CA LEU A 177 -8.37 -20.58 23.98
C LEU A 177 -6.87 -20.36 23.76
N LYS A 178 -6.13 -21.40 23.35
CA LYS A 178 -4.85 -21.23 22.66
C LYS A 178 -5.10 -21.33 21.16
N PRO A 179 -4.93 -20.25 20.37
CA PRO A 179 -4.97 -20.36 18.93
C PRO A 179 -3.79 -21.22 18.47
N THR A 180 -4.06 -22.45 18.04
CA THR A 180 -3.12 -23.28 17.29
C THR A 180 -3.24 -22.90 15.82
N PHE A 181 -2.13 -22.45 15.21
CA PHE A 181 -2.11 -22.16 13.78
C PHE A 181 -2.19 -23.48 13.00
N THR A 182 -3.35 -23.78 12.41
CA THR A 182 -3.44 -24.90 11.48
C THR A 182 -2.75 -24.53 10.17
N LYS A 183 -2.03 -25.49 9.61
CA LYS A 183 -1.22 -25.35 8.40
C LYS A 183 -2.09 -24.87 7.23
N PHE A 184 -1.70 -23.79 6.54
CA PHE A 184 -2.38 -23.21 5.36
C PHE A 184 -2.95 -24.29 4.41
N HIS A 185 -4.26 -24.24 4.13
CA HIS A 185 -4.95 -25.19 3.26
C HIS A 185 -4.42 -25.19 1.81
N LYS A 186 -4.02 -24.02 1.29
CA LYS A 186 -3.21 -23.89 0.07
C LYS A 186 -1.75 -23.67 0.45
N LYS A 187 -0.89 -24.68 0.28
CA LYS A 187 0.56 -24.51 0.40
C LYS A 187 1.18 -24.08 -0.92
N LEU A 188 1.38 -22.78 -1.10
CA LEU A 188 2.33 -22.30 -2.09
C LEU A 188 3.74 -22.68 -1.62
N ASN A 189 4.33 -23.69 -2.23
CA ASN A 189 5.68 -24.12 -1.88
C ASN A 189 6.70 -23.36 -2.74
N PHE A 190 7.29 -22.31 -2.17
CA PHE A 190 8.23 -21.42 -2.88
C PHE A 190 9.68 -21.93 -2.87
N TYR A 191 9.97 -23.06 -2.23
CA TYR A 191 11.32 -23.59 -2.01
C TYR A 191 11.54 -25.00 -2.58
N LYS A 192 10.80 -25.38 -3.63
CA LYS A 192 11.06 -26.61 -4.39
C LYS A 192 12.17 -26.40 -5.43
#